data_AF-A0A2G4GK33-F1
#
_entry.id   AF-A0A2G4GK33-F1
#
_cell.length_a   1.000
_cell.length_b   1.000
_cell.length_c   1.000
_cell.angle_alpha   90.00
_cell.angle_beta   90.00
_cell.angle_gamma   90.00
#
_symmetry.space_group_name_H-M   'P 1'
#
loop_
_entity.id
_entity.type
_entity.pdbx_description
1 polymer ?
#
loop_
_entity_poly.entity_id
_entity_poly.type
_entity_poly.pdbx_seq_one_letter_code
_entity_poly.pdbx_strand_id
1 'polypeptide(L)'
;NQFDVVLTAKLSDKVNVAYNGTLNKSKTQTAEMYADAKAWGGSAFYINYDPLEKFGITLRSEIFNDKNQLAALGSAAYGSSIFANTISGNIRLGSFTIIPELRLESANKNIFYAKDGSEKGSASNFLLAAYYKF
;
A
#
# COMPACT_ATOMS: atom_id res chain seq x y z
N ASN A 1 -9.21 4.27 -18.10
CA ASN A 1 -10.35 4.11 -17.16
C ASN A 1 -9.90 3.42 -15.91
N GLN A 2 -10.46 3.79 -14.77
CA GLN A 2 -10.15 3.18 -13.47
C GLN A 2 -11.45 2.95 -12.71
N PHE A 3 -11.53 1.82 -12.03
CA PHE A 3 -12.62 1.45 -11.15
C PHE A 3 -12.05 1.19 -9.76
N ASP A 4 -12.78 1.66 -8.76
CA ASP A 4 -12.37 1.59 -7.36
C ASP A 4 -13.55 1.13 -6.50
N VAL A 5 -13.26 0.29 -5.51
CA VAL A 5 -14.23 -0.21 -4.54
C VAL A 5 -13.64 -0.06 -3.15
N VAL A 6 -14.32 0.70 -2.30
CA VAL A 6 -14.00 0.84 -0.88
C VAL A 6 -15.17 0.31 -0.06
N LEU A 7 -14.88 -0.62 0.85
CA LEU A 7 -15.84 -1.19 1.78
C LEU A 7 -15.32 -1.02 3.20
N THR A 8 -16.20 -0.69 4.13
CA THR A 8 -15.87 -0.57 5.55
C THR A 8 -16.95 -1.24 6.37
N ALA A 9 -16.55 -2.02 7.38
CA ALA A 9 -17.47 -2.65 8.31
C ALA A 9 -16.97 -2.49 9.74
N LYS A 10 -17.85 -2.01 10.63
CA LYS A 10 -17.63 -2.02 12.08
C LYS A 10 -18.09 -3.38 12.61
N LEU A 11 -17.16 -4.21 13.09
CA LEU A 11 -17.47 -5.54 13.63
C LEU A 11 -17.82 -5.47 15.12
N SER A 12 -17.22 -4.52 15.85
CA SER A 12 -17.53 -4.20 17.24
C SER A 12 -17.12 -2.77 17.57
N ASP A 13 -17.29 -2.32 18.82
CA ASP A 13 -16.80 -1.02 19.26
C ASP A 13 -15.29 -0.85 19.20
N LYS A 14 -14.54 -1.97 19.21
CA LYS A 14 -13.07 -1.98 19.20
C LYS A 14 -12.49 -2.48 17.89
N VAL A 15 -13.28 -3.14 17.04
CA VAL A 15 -12.78 -3.78 15.82
C VAL A 15 -13.54 -3.27 14.61
N ASN A 16 -12.81 -2.77 13.62
CA ASN A 16 -13.35 -2.48 12.31
C ASN A 16 -12.42 -3.02 11.22
N VAL A 17 -13.01 -3.33 10.07
CA VAL A 17 -12.29 -3.80 8.89
C VAL A 17 -12.60 -2.91 7.71
N ALA A 18 -11.64 -2.79 6.80
CA ALA A 18 -11.85 -2.10 5.54
C ALA A 18 -11.20 -2.86 4.40
N TYR A 19 -11.73 -2.65 3.19
CA TYR A 19 -11.21 -3.15 1.96
C TYR A 19 -11.13 -2.01 0.95
N ASN A 20 -10.02 -1.91 0.22
CA ASN A 20 -9.86 -1.02 -0.92
C ASN A 20 -9.32 -1.85 -2.10
N GLY A 21 -10.04 -1.86 -3.21
CA GLY A 21 -9.63 -2.53 -4.44
C GLY A 21 -9.72 -1.58 -5.63
N THR A 22 -8.66 -1.55 -6.43
CA THR A 22 -8.55 -0.71 -7.62
C THR A 22 -8.16 -1.52 -8.83
N LEU A 23 -8.81 -1.28 -9.97
CA LEU A 23 -8.38 -1.78 -11.27
C LEU A 23 -8.33 -0.64 -12.29
N ASN A 24 -7.17 -0.46 -12.91
CA ASN A 24 -6.97 0.52 -13.98
C ASN A 24 -6.70 -0.20 -15.30
N LYS A 25 -7.26 0.34 -16.38
CA LYS A 25 -6.92 0.01 -17.77
C LYS A 25 -6.62 1.29 -18.52
N SER A 26 -5.40 1.41 -19.03
CA SER A 26 -4.91 2.61 -19.72
C SER A 26 -4.16 2.25 -21.00
N LYS A 27 -4.25 3.12 -22.00
CA LYS A 27 -3.44 3.07 -23.22
C LYS A 27 -2.29 4.05 -23.06
N THR A 28 -1.08 3.63 -23.38
CA THR A 28 0.07 4.53 -23.46
C THR A 28 0.23 5.04 -24.88
N GLN A 29 0.56 6.33 -25.02
CA GLN A 29 0.82 6.94 -26.31
C GLN A 29 2.30 6.76 -26.66
N THR A 30 2.59 6.22 -27.84
CA THR A 30 3.91 6.28 -28.46
C THR A 30 3.94 7.45 -29.46
N ALA A 31 5.10 7.72 -30.07
CA ALA A 31 5.24 8.82 -31.03
C ALA A 31 4.28 8.74 -32.23
N GLU A 32 3.76 7.55 -32.55
CA GLU A 32 3.02 7.29 -33.78
C GLU A 32 1.56 6.85 -33.53
N MET A 33 1.25 6.23 -32.38
CA MET A 33 -0.10 5.74 -32.08
C MET A 33 -0.32 5.44 -30.58
N TYR A 34 -1.57 5.18 -30.20
CA TYR A 34 -1.86 4.57 -28.89
C TYR A 34 -1.62 3.06 -28.94
N ALA A 35 -0.86 2.54 -27.98
CA ALA A 35 -0.71 1.11 -27.79
C ALA A 35 -2.00 0.46 -27.27
N ASP A 36 -2.03 -0.87 -27.26
CA ASP A 36 -3.11 -1.64 -26.65
C ASP A 36 -3.27 -1.32 -25.16
N ALA A 37 -4.51 -1.41 -24.69
CA ALA A 37 -4.83 -1.13 -23.30
C ALA A 37 -4.19 -2.16 -22.37
N LYS A 38 -3.37 -1.68 -21.44
CA LYS A 38 -2.72 -2.48 -20.41
C LYS A 38 -3.28 -2.12 -19.03
N ALA A 39 -3.07 -3.00 -18.06
CA ALA A 39 -3.69 -2.89 -16.74
C ALA A 39 -2.66 -2.91 -15.61
N TRP A 40 -3.02 -2.22 -14.54
CA TRP A 40 -2.45 -2.34 -13.20
C TRP A 40 -3.61 -2.36 -12.19
N GLY A 41 -3.37 -2.88 -10.99
CA GLY A 41 -4.39 -2.93 -9.96
C GLY A 41 -3.83 -3.24 -8.58
N GLY A 42 -4.64 -3.00 -7.57
CA GLY A 42 -4.30 -3.19 -6.17
C GLY A 42 -5.49 -3.70 -5.38
N SER A 43 -5.20 -4.43 -4.30
CA SER A 43 -6.19 -4.92 -3.35
C SER A 43 -5.59 -4.88 -1.96
N ALA A 44 -6.14 -4.03 -1.10
CA ALA A 44 -5.68 -3.81 0.26
C ALA A 44 -6.81 -4.12 1.25
N PHE A 45 -6.49 -4.95 2.25
CA PHE A 45 -7.37 -5.29 3.36
C PHE A 45 -6.81 -4.76 4.67
N TYR A 46 -7.69 -4.23 5.50
CA TYR A 46 -7.36 -3.55 6.74
C TYR A 46 -8.10 -4.19 7.90
N ILE A 47 -7.39 -4.45 8.99
CA ILE A 47 -7.95 -4.79 10.29
C ILE A 47 -7.48 -3.73 11.27
N ASN A 48 -8.42 -3.06 11.90
CA ASN A 48 -8.18 -2.04 12.91
C ASN A 48 -8.70 -2.54 14.26
N TYR A 49 -7.86 -2.43 15.28
CA TYR A 49 -8.20 -2.78 16.66
C TYR A 49 -7.82 -1.64 17.62
N ASP A 50 -8.82 -1.05 18.26
CA ASP A 50 -8.68 0.03 19.25
C ASP A 50 -9.02 -0.51 20.65
N PRO A 51 -8.08 -1.16 21.36
CA PRO A 51 -8.33 -1.70 22.70
C PRO A 51 -8.61 -0.62 23.75
N LEU A 52 -8.03 0.57 23.56
CA LEU A 52 -8.07 1.72 24.45
C LEU A 52 -8.32 2.99 23.62
N GLU A 53 -8.94 4.01 24.20
CA GLU A 53 -9.10 5.31 23.51
C GLU A 53 -7.76 5.90 23.06
N LYS A 54 -6.73 5.79 23.92
CA LYS A 54 -5.38 6.31 23.67
C LYS A 54 -4.51 5.46 22.73
N PHE A 55 -4.96 4.27 22.33
CA PHE A 55 -4.13 3.35 21.56
C PHE A 55 -4.93 2.48 20.60
N GLY A 56 -4.54 2.50 19.32
CA GLY A 56 -5.03 1.59 18.30
C GLY A 56 -3.90 0.89 17.55
N ILE A 57 -4.21 -0.24 16.93
CA ILE A 57 -3.30 -0.95 16.03
C ILE A 57 -4.01 -1.28 14.72
N THR A 58 -3.31 -1.07 13.62
CA THR A 58 -3.79 -1.37 12.27
C THR A 58 -2.86 -2.36 11.61
N LEU A 59 -3.42 -3.41 11.04
CA LEU A 59 -2.76 -4.26 10.07
C LEU A 59 -3.37 -3.99 8.69
N ARG A 60 -2.53 -3.63 7.72
CA ARG A 60 -2.87 -3.58 6.30
C ARG A 60 -2.11 -4.66 5.56
N SER A 61 -2.82 -5.48 4.78
CA SER A 61 -2.23 -6.43 3.84
C SER A 61 -2.64 -6.05 2.42
N GLU A 62 -1.68 -5.99 1.50
CA GLU A 62 -1.85 -5.44 0.17
C GLU A 62 -1.20 -6.33 -0.88
N ILE A 63 -1.91 -6.60 -1.97
CA ILE A 63 -1.34 -7.10 -3.22
C ILE A 63 -1.47 -6.00 -4.27
N PHE A 64 -0.35 -5.60 -4.86
CA PHE A 64 -0.30 -4.62 -5.93
C PHE A 64 0.36 -5.22 -7.17
N ASN A 65 -0.28 -5.12 -8.33
CA ASN A 65 0.20 -5.67 -9.58
C ASN A 65 0.34 -4.56 -10.62
N ASP A 66 1.59 -4.31 -10.99
CA ASP A 66 1.95 -3.35 -12.03
C ASP A 66 2.99 -3.97 -12.98
N LYS A 67 2.62 -5.12 -13.56
CA LYS A 67 3.44 -5.85 -14.54
C LYS A 67 3.81 -5.04 -15.78
N ASN A 68 3.06 -3.99 -16.07
CA ASN A 68 3.23 -3.15 -17.25
C ASN A 68 3.86 -1.78 -16.93
N GLN A 69 4.25 -1.53 -15.68
CA GLN A 69 4.93 -0.29 -15.25
C GLN A 69 4.13 0.97 -15.57
N LEU A 70 2.82 0.90 -15.34
CA LEU A 70 1.87 1.97 -15.62
C LEU A 70 1.58 2.84 -14.40
N ALA A 71 2.03 2.43 -13.21
CA ALA A 71 1.75 3.09 -11.95
C ALA A 71 3.03 3.14 -11.08
N ALA A 72 3.00 2.56 -9.87
CA ALA A 72 4.08 2.67 -8.90
C ALA A 72 5.41 2.06 -9.38
N LEU A 73 5.40 1.18 -10.39
CA LEU A 73 6.60 0.57 -10.96
C LEU A 73 7.09 1.25 -12.24
N GLY A 74 6.59 2.45 -12.56
CA GLY A 74 6.97 3.21 -13.76
C GLY A 74 8.48 3.45 -13.90
N SER A 75 9.19 3.61 -12.77
CA SER A 75 10.65 3.82 -12.76
C SER A 75 11.47 2.58 -12.36
N ALA A 76 10.81 1.44 -12.11
CA ALA A 76 11.50 0.20 -11.77
C ALA A 76 12.21 -0.40 -12.99
N ALA A 77 13.15 -1.32 -12.78
CA ALA A 77 13.77 -2.06 -13.89
C ALA A 77 12.75 -2.97 -14.62
N TYR A 78 11.77 -3.49 -13.89
CA TYR A 78 10.75 -4.38 -14.42
C TYR A 78 9.39 -4.16 -13.75
N GLY A 79 8.32 -4.40 -14.50
CA GLY A 79 6.99 -4.58 -13.92
C GLY A 79 6.88 -5.89 -13.12
N SER A 80 6.15 -5.82 -12.01
CA SER A 80 6.14 -6.85 -10.96
C SER A 80 4.80 -6.88 -10.22
N SER A 81 4.64 -7.88 -9.35
CA SER A 81 3.58 -7.94 -8.33
C SER A 81 4.23 -7.88 -6.96
N ILE A 82 3.73 -6.99 -6.10
CA ILE A 82 4.19 -6.77 -4.74
C ILE A 82 3.13 -7.31 -3.78
N PHE A 83 3.57 -8.04 -2.75
CA PHE A 83 2.79 -8.34 -1.57
C PHE A 83 3.39 -7.60 -0.38
N ALA A 84 2.61 -6.75 0.26
CA ALA A 84 3.06 -5.89 1.35
C ALA A 84 2.18 -6.04 2.58
N ASN A 85 2.80 -6.08 3.75
CA ASN A 85 2.13 -6.03 5.03
C ASN A 85 2.65 -4.81 5.80
N THR A 86 1.74 -4.05 6.37
CA THR A 86 2.03 -2.84 7.14
C THR A 86 1.36 -2.95 8.49
N ILE A 87 2.11 -2.78 9.57
CA ILE A 87 1.58 -2.66 10.94
C ILE A 87 1.84 -1.25 11.45
N SER A 88 0.79 -0.60 11.94
CA SER A 88 0.85 0.79 12.39
C SER A 88 0.22 0.91 13.78
N GLY A 89 0.90 1.59 14.70
CA GLY A 89 0.41 1.85 16.05
C GLY A 89 -0.09 3.29 16.18
N ASN A 90 -1.37 3.50 16.47
CA ASN A 90 -1.93 4.83 16.66
C ASN A 90 -1.88 5.22 18.15
N ILE A 91 -0.88 6.01 18.55
CA ILE A 91 -0.68 6.45 19.95
C ILE A 91 -1.22 7.87 20.11
N ARG A 92 -2.31 8.02 20.84
CA ARG A 92 -3.04 9.30 20.98
C ARG A 92 -2.74 9.94 22.33
N LEU A 93 -2.18 11.14 22.30
CA LEU A 93 -1.70 11.94 23.42
C LEU A 93 -2.49 13.26 23.49
N GLY A 94 -3.82 13.17 23.60
CA GLY A 94 -4.72 14.33 23.52
C GLY A 94 -4.86 14.81 22.08
N SER A 95 -4.54 16.08 21.83
CA SER A 95 -4.55 16.67 20.47
C SER A 95 -3.41 16.19 19.57
N PHE A 96 -2.41 15.50 20.12
CA PHE A 96 -1.25 15.02 19.38
C PHE A 96 -1.31 13.51 19.21
N THR A 97 -0.97 12.99 18.03
CA THR A 97 -0.90 11.55 17.76
C THR A 97 0.41 11.20 17.09
N ILE A 98 1.04 10.10 17.52
CA ILE A 98 2.22 9.50 16.91
C ILE A 98 1.84 8.15 16.32
N ILE A 99 2.36 7.86 15.13
CA ILE A 99 2.10 6.64 14.37
C ILE A 99 3.41 6.01 13.90
N PRO A 100 4.06 5.14 14.70
CA PRO A 100 5.07 4.24 14.19
C PRO A 100 4.45 3.24 13.21
N GLU A 101 5.13 3.00 12.08
CA GLU A 101 4.73 2.08 11.03
C GLU A 101 5.90 1.21 10.59
N LEU A 102 5.68 -0.11 10.53
CA LEU A 102 6.60 -1.07 9.93
C LEU A 102 5.93 -1.71 8.72
N ARG A 103 6.57 -1.59 7.55
CA ARG A 103 6.15 -2.22 6.31
C ARG A 103 7.17 -3.27 5.87
N LEU A 104 6.67 -4.45 5.54
CA LEU A 104 7.44 -5.56 4.98
C LEU A 104 6.82 -5.93 3.63
N GLU A 105 7.63 -6.00 2.60
CA GLU A 105 7.14 -6.30 1.26
C GLU A 105 8.06 -7.23 0.48
N SER A 106 7.45 -8.06 -0.36
CA SER A 106 8.11 -8.95 -1.29
C SER A 106 7.52 -8.79 -2.68
N ALA A 107 8.34 -9.02 -3.69
CA ALA A 107 7.95 -8.91 -5.08
C ALA A 107 8.31 -10.19 -5.84
N ASN A 108 7.55 -10.51 -6.88
CA ASN A 108 7.81 -11.69 -7.70
C ASN A 108 8.97 -11.50 -8.71
N LYS A 109 9.55 -10.30 -8.76
CA LYS A 109 10.80 -9.96 -9.42
C LYS A 109 11.65 -9.12 -8.49
N ASN A 110 12.97 -9.12 -8.71
CA ASN A 110 13.90 -8.29 -7.94
C ASN A 110 13.79 -6.83 -8.38
N ILE A 111 12.89 -6.09 -7.76
CA ILE A 111 12.63 -4.67 -8.06
C ILE A 111 13.12 -3.73 -6.95
N PHE A 112 13.57 -4.28 -5.83
CA PHE A 112 14.17 -3.52 -4.73
C PHE A 112 15.69 -3.53 -4.87
N TYR A 113 16.36 -2.64 -4.13
CA TYR A 113 17.80 -2.52 -4.17
C TYR A 113 18.41 -2.58 -2.78
N ALA A 114 19.53 -3.27 -2.65
CA ALA A 114 20.37 -3.21 -1.47
C ALA A 114 21.24 -1.94 -1.48
N LYS A 115 21.97 -1.69 -0.39
CA LYS A 115 22.87 -0.53 -0.26
C LYS A 115 23.99 -0.51 -1.28
N ASP A 116 24.42 -1.68 -1.76
CA ASP A 116 25.45 -1.84 -2.79
C ASP A 116 24.90 -1.77 -4.23
N GLY A 117 23.59 -1.52 -4.39
CA GLY A 117 22.93 -1.46 -5.69
C GLY A 117 22.51 -2.82 -6.24
N SER A 118 22.78 -3.93 -5.56
CA SER A 118 22.28 -5.25 -5.98
C SER A 118 20.76 -5.36 -5.86
N GLU A 119 20.13 -6.00 -6.85
CA GLU A 119 18.68 -6.18 -6.86
C GLU A 119 18.23 -7.19 -5.79
N LYS A 120 17.06 -6.95 -5.18
CA LYS A 120 16.45 -7.78 -4.15
C LYS A 120 14.96 -7.99 -4.40
N GLY A 121 14.47 -9.16 -3.99
CA GLY A 121 13.05 -9.53 -4.07
C GLY A 121 12.20 -9.07 -2.88
N SER A 122 12.80 -8.44 -1.86
CA SER A 122 12.08 -7.91 -0.71
C SER A 122 12.69 -6.62 -0.17
N ALA A 123 11.86 -5.86 0.53
CA ALA A 123 12.24 -4.65 1.23
C ALA A 123 11.50 -4.55 2.57
N SER A 124 12.09 -3.82 3.50
CA SER A 124 11.46 -3.41 4.74
C SER A 124 11.64 -1.92 4.95
N ASN A 125 10.63 -1.25 5.47
CA ASN A 125 10.65 0.16 5.76
C ASN A 125 10.04 0.43 7.14
N PHE A 126 10.63 1.37 7.87
CA PHE A 126 10.10 1.88 9.13
C PHE A 126 9.89 3.38 9.00
N LEU A 127 8.69 3.84 9.34
CA LEU A 127 8.30 5.23 9.28
C LEU A 127 7.72 5.67 10.63
N LEU A 128 7.94 6.93 10.98
CA LEU A 128 7.31 7.57 12.12
C LEU A 128 6.52 8.79 11.63
N ALA A 129 5.19 8.71 11.71
CA ALA A 129 4.31 9.83 11.40
C ALA A 129 3.79 10.47 12.70
N ALA A 130 3.38 11.74 12.60
CA ALA A 130 2.69 12.42 13.67
C ALA A 130 1.71 13.46 13.10
N TYR A 131 0.62 13.73 13.82
CA TYR A 131 -0.29 14.82 13.49
C TYR A 131 -0.82 15.51 14.75
N TYR A 132 -1.20 16.77 14.61
CA TYR A 132 -1.78 17.59 15.66
C TYR A 132 -3.15 18.12 15.23
N LYS A 133 -4.14 18.02 16.12
CA LYS A 133 -5.50 18.54 15.92
C LYS A 133 -5.66 19.86 16.67
N PHE A 134 -5.85 20.96 15.93
CA PHE A 134 -6.18 22.29 16.44
C PHE A 134 -7.69 22.47 16.65
#